data_AF-A0A939KTN2-F1
#
_entry.id   AF-A0A939KTN2-F1
#
_cell.length_a   1.000
_cell.length_b   1.000
_cell.length_c   1.000
_cell.angle_alpha   90.00
_cell.angle_beta   90.00
_cell.angle_gamma   90.00
#
_symmetry.space_group_name_H-M   'P 1'
#
loop_
_entity.id
_entity.type
_entity.pdbx_description
1 polymer ?
#
loop_
_entity_poly.entity_id
_entity_poly.type
_entity_poly.pdbx_seq_one_letter_code
_entity_poly.pdbx_strand_id
1 'polypeptide(L)'
;MTRDRSLPVVNAPGTFTGSETLDAAWQFSQDLLSTFTRDPDVGAKMQLAFDGDVQPLISLARAWASGDLTSFPDIEIRPAVDLNGALGAFAGEIDRIYLSQELLTDHADNIQVVAEVLLEELGHALDSQQSRTDTEGDEGAVFAQQVRGVDLDSGTLQALKQEDDTVVLTIEGQVLQLEQATAGVNPAFDLIGLTDLRNDPLFADIDGSGVRVAVIDTGLDRTHSLLEGNYITGVDFVNGGNNPVDRIDHGTHVAGIVGASEENIGVAPDVGLIGLQVFEPNGSAYNSTIENALEWVLDNRDEYNIVAVNMSLGSGFFSSESRVFDILKDDVQRLEDAGITVVSAAGNSYENNEYKNLAAPAIYSTLAVGAVWQDGTTRGVRWQNGARDRSTGTDRIVSFSQRLDAPNVIFAPGAFINSTVPGDRTEESAGTSMASPMVAGTVALMQEAALEFGGRLLSPSEVQEIIVSTADSIFDGDDEEDNVDNTNISYPRLNVYEAVKEIQRRFTGNAPPPVTGGSGDSNGTIAGAFLGPVLDGSPVAPLLGAIGVDGNSTEVGDRDVDIFRFEVSSGGNVTI
;
A
#
# COMPACT_ATOMS: atom_id res chain seq x y z
N MET A 1 -34.04 33.93 22.72
CA MET A 1 -34.59 32.98 21.73
C MET A 1 -33.42 32.17 21.21
N THR A 2 -33.08 31.11 21.91
CA THR A 2 -32.13 30.09 21.47
C THR A 2 -32.82 29.32 20.36
N ARG A 3 -32.47 29.62 19.09
CA ARG A 3 -32.78 28.70 18.01
C ARG A 3 -31.93 27.47 18.27
N ASP A 4 -32.60 26.34 18.43
CA ASP A 4 -32.04 25.02 18.22
C ASP A 4 -31.36 25.05 16.85
N ARG A 5 -30.05 24.80 16.78
CA ARG A 5 -29.29 24.82 15.53
C ARG A 5 -28.65 23.46 15.33
N SER A 6 -29.52 22.47 15.08
CA SER A 6 -29.12 21.19 14.52
C SER A 6 -28.47 21.41 13.14
N LEU A 7 -27.59 20.51 12.72
CA LEU A 7 -27.04 20.50 11.37
C LEU A 7 -28.16 20.52 10.31
N PRO A 8 -27.97 21.22 9.17
CA PRO A 8 -28.93 21.25 8.08
C PRO A 8 -28.87 19.94 7.27
N VAL A 9 -29.46 18.87 7.80
CA VAL A 9 -29.53 17.56 7.12
C VAL A 9 -30.73 17.52 6.18
N VAL A 10 -30.49 17.28 4.89
CA VAL A 10 -31.49 17.11 3.84
C VAL A 10 -31.69 15.62 3.60
N ASN A 11 -32.90 15.11 3.88
CA ASN A 11 -33.18 13.68 3.74
C ASN A 11 -33.50 13.29 2.29
N ALA A 12 -32.76 12.34 1.74
CA ALA A 12 -33.26 11.45 0.69
C ALA A 12 -34.42 10.57 1.24
N PRO A 13 -35.35 10.07 0.41
CA PRO A 13 -36.48 9.26 0.89
C PRO A 13 -36.03 7.91 1.49
N GLY A 14 -35.87 7.85 2.82
CA GLY A 14 -35.51 6.65 3.59
C GLY A 14 -35.34 6.95 5.09
N THR A 15 -35.33 5.94 5.96
CA THR A 15 -35.07 6.12 7.40
C THR A 15 -33.57 6.24 7.65
N PHE A 16 -33.12 7.45 7.98
CA PHE A 16 -31.76 7.76 8.38
C PHE A 16 -31.30 6.92 9.59
N THR A 17 -30.16 6.23 9.45
CA THR A 17 -29.40 5.58 10.53
C THR A 17 -28.07 6.31 10.70
N GLY A 18 -27.61 6.57 11.93
CA GLY A 18 -26.32 7.25 12.17
C GLY A 18 -26.40 8.73 12.63
N SER A 19 -27.60 9.25 12.92
CA SER A 19 -27.81 10.62 13.44
C SER A 19 -26.97 10.95 14.66
N GLU A 20 -26.87 10.01 15.60
CA GLU A 20 -26.13 10.21 16.84
C GLU A 20 -24.62 10.27 16.58
N THR A 21 -24.11 9.44 15.65
CA THR A 21 -22.71 9.44 15.21
C THR A 21 -22.35 10.78 14.55
N LEU A 22 -23.19 11.26 13.62
CA LEU A 22 -22.95 12.53 12.93
C LEU A 22 -22.99 13.73 13.90
N ASP A 23 -23.96 13.76 14.82
CA ASP A 23 -24.03 14.81 15.84
C ASP A 23 -22.80 14.80 16.77
N ALA A 24 -22.29 13.61 17.14
CA ALA A 24 -21.10 13.47 17.95
C ALA A 24 -19.83 13.88 17.19
N ALA A 25 -19.68 13.45 15.94
CA ALA A 25 -18.60 13.85 15.05
C ALA A 25 -18.58 15.37 14.86
N TRP A 26 -19.74 15.99 14.62
CA TRP A 26 -19.84 17.44 14.50
C TRP A 26 -19.50 18.21 15.77
N GLN A 27 -19.87 17.69 16.95
CA GLN A 27 -19.43 18.29 18.21
C GLN A 27 -17.90 18.24 18.34
N PHE A 28 -17.30 17.12 17.97
CA PHE A 28 -15.85 16.96 17.96
C PHE A 28 -15.17 17.90 16.95
N SER A 29 -15.66 17.98 15.70
CA SER A 29 -15.16 18.89 14.68
C SER A 29 -15.30 20.36 15.11
N GLN A 30 -16.40 20.75 15.78
CA GLN A 30 -16.55 22.10 16.33
C GLN A 30 -15.49 22.43 17.37
N ASP A 31 -15.15 21.49 18.27
CA ASP A 31 -14.11 21.70 19.28
C ASP A 31 -12.72 21.85 18.64
N LEU A 32 -12.43 21.06 17.61
CA LEU A 32 -11.21 21.18 16.80
C LEU A 32 -11.16 22.54 16.08
N LEU A 33 -12.22 22.92 15.37
CA LEU A 33 -12.32 24.23 14.71
C LEU A 33 -12.22 25.39 15.71
N SER A 34 -12.78 25.25 16.92
CA SER A 34 -12.67 26.25 17.99
C SER A 34 -11.23 26.44 18.46
N THR A 35 -10.47 25.35 18.50
CA THR A 35 -9.05 25.36 18.87
C THR A 35 -8.22 25.96 17.73
N PHE A 36 -8.40 25.44 16.52
CA PHE A 36 -7.71 25.87 15.30
C PHE A 36 -7.91 27.37 15.02
N THR A 37 -9.14 27.87 15.07
CA THR A 37 -9.44 29.28 14.72
C THR A 37 -8.95 30.31 15.73
N ARG A 38 -8.53 29.85 16.93
CA ARG A 38 -7.90 30.65 18.00
C ARG A 38 -6.37 30.55 17.97
N ASP A 39 -5.81 29.67 17.17
CA ASP A 39 -4.37 29.54 16.98
C ASP A 39 -3.78 30.88 16.48
N PRO A 40 -2.73 31.43 17.11
CA PRO A 40 -2.06 32.63 16.63
C PRO A 40 -1.59 32.54 15.17
N ASP A 41 -1.27 31.32 14.70
CA ASP A 41 -0.74 31.04 13.38
C ASP A 41 -1.82 30.53 12.40
N VAL A 42 -3.11 30.62 12.76
CA VAL A 42 -4.24 30.17 11.90
C VAL A 42 -4.17 30.73 10.47
N GLY A 43 -3.68 31.97 10.31
CA GLY A 43 -3.52 32.57 8.99
C GLY A 43 -2.52 31.83 8.11
N ALA A 44 -1.39 31.40 8.68
CA ALA A 44 -0.38 30.62 7.96
C ALA A 44 -0.86 29.20 7.67
N LYS A 45 -1.56 28.57 8.62
CA LYS A 45 -2.13 27.23 8.45
C LYS A 45 -3.19 27.19 7.34
N MET A 46 -4.08 28.19 7.29
CA MET A 46 -5.07 28.31 6.22
C MET A 46 -4.45 28.57 4.85
N GLN A 47 -3.28 29.23 4.79
CA GLN A 47 -2.54 29.44 3.55
C GLN A 47 -1.79 28.19 3.06
N LEU A 48 -1.73 27.13 3.89
CA LEU A 48 -1.25 25.83 3.41
C LEU A 48 -2.34 25.16 2.58
N ALA A 49 -3.60 25.21 3.04
CA ALA A 49 -4.75 24.63 2.36
C ALA A 49 -5.21 25.46 1.16
N PHE A 50 -5.49 26.75 1.36
CA PHE A 50 -6.20 27.56 0.37
C PHE A 50 -5.30 28.61 -0.26
N ASP A 51 -5.47 28.81 -1.56
CA ASP A 51 -4.91 29.96 -2.26
C ASP A 51 -5.71 31.25 -1.96
N GLY A 52 -5.10 32.42 -2.16
CA GLY A 52 -5.79 33.70 -2.09
C GLY A 52 -5.94 34.31 -0.68
N ASP A 53 -7.06 35.03 -0.46
CA ASP A 53 -7.30 35.75 0.80
C ASP A 53 -8.06 34.85 1.78
N VAL A 54 -7.36 34.32 2.77
CA VAL A 54 -7.92 33.38 3.76
C VAL A 54 -8.71 34.05 4.88
N GLN A 55 -8.74 35.39 4.99
CA GLN A 55 -9.43 36.06 6.11
C GLN A 55 -10.97 35.85 6.14
N PRO A 56 -11.68 35.88 5.00
CA PRO A 56 -13.09 35.50 4.95
C PRO A 56 -13.30 34.04 5.37
N LEU A 57 -12.44 33.11 4.94
CA LEU A 57 -12.54 31.69 5.28
C LEU A 57 -12.35 31.46 6.78
N ILE A 58 -11.35 32.11 7.40
CA ILE A 58 -11.16 32.07 8.86
C ILE A 58 -12.38 32.61 9.60
N SER A 59 -13.03 33.65 9.06
CA SER A 59 -14.23 34.23 9.67
C SER A 59 -15.41 33.26 9.60
N LEU A 60 -15.54 32.53 8.49
CA LEU A 60 -16.56 31.52 8.29
C LEU A 60 -16.33 30.29 9.17
N ALA A 61 -15.09 29.76 9.22
CA ALA A 61 -14.69 28.68 10.13
C ALA A 61 -14.96 29.05 11.61
N ARG A 62 -14.73 30.31 12.01
CA ARG A 62 -15.10 30.81 13.36
C ARG A 62 -16.60 30.84 13.60
N ALA A 63 -17.38 31.20 12.58
CA ALA A 63 -18.83 31.20 12.67
C ALA A 63 -19.33 29.77 12.95
N TRP A 64 -18.88 28.81 12.15
CA TRP A 64 -19.17 27.38 12.32
C TRP A 64 -18.72 26.85 13.68
N ALA A 65 -17.49 27.15 14.11
CA ALA A 65 -16.96 26.77 15.43
C ALA A 65 -17.77 27.35 16.62
N SER A 66 -18.55 28.41 16.38
CA SER A 66 -19.42 29.03 17.39
C SER A 66 -20.89 28.57 17.30
N GLY A 67 -21.19 27.62 16.41
CA GLY A 67 -22.52 27.12 16.12
C GLY A 67 -23.36 28.04 15.22
N ASP A 68 -22.73 29.02 14.54
CA ASP A 68 -23.43 29.88 13.58
C ASP A 68 -23.52 29.22 12.19
N LEU A 69 -24.53 28.35 12.03
CA LEU A 69 -24.73 27.55 10.81
C LEU A 69 -25.48 28.27 9.68
N THR A 70 -25.49 29.60 9.62
CA THR A 70 -26.27 30.32 8.57
C THR A 70 -25.72 30.17 7.16
N SER A 71 -24.44 29.87 7.06
CA SER A 71 -23.69 29.68 5.81
C SER A 71 -23.01 28.31 5.81
N PHE A 72 -23.63 27.34 6.49
CA PHE A 72 -23.15 25.97 6.55
C PHE A 72 -23.80 25.18 5.40
N PRO A 73 -23.05 24.38 4.65
CA PRO A 73 -23.58 23.61 3.52
C PRO A 73 -24.65 22.60 3.98
N ASP A 74 -25.60 22.28 3.11
CA ASP A 74 -26.56 21.20 3.40
C ASP A 74 -25.80 19.87 3.47
N ILE A 75 -26.15 18.99 4.42
CA ILE A 75 -25.60 17.62 4.50
C ILE A 75 -26.65 16.64 4.00
N GLU A 76 -26.27 15.75 3.09
CA GLU A 76 -27.10 14.68 2.58
C GLU A 76 -26.41 13.32 2.78
N ILE A 77 -27.14 12.34 3.29
CA ILE A 77 -26.59 11.01 3.57
C ILE A 77 -27.04 10.03 2.49
N ARG A 78 -26.09 9.33 1.88
CA ARG A 78 -26.34 8.36 0.80
C ARG A 78 -25.51 7.09 1.00
N PRO A 79 -25.91 5.95 0.45
CA PRO A 79 -25.03 4.79 0.37
C PRO A 79 -23.71 5.15 -0.35
N ALA A 80 -22.58 4.61 0.08
CA ALA A 80 -21.26 4.84 -0.54
C ALA A 80 -21.27 4.51 -2.04
N VAL A 81 -22.02 3.48 -2.45
CA VAL A 81 -22.19 3.11 -3.86
C VAL A 81 -22.81 4.23 -4.72
N ASP A 82 -23.66 5.08 -4.15
CA ASP A 82 -24.23 6.24 -4.84
C ASP A 82 -23.21 7.39 -4.97
N LEU A 83 -22.13 7.34 -4.19
CA LEU A 83 -21.01 8.28 -4.15
C LEU A 83 -19.73 7.67 -4.75
N ASN A 84 -19.86 6.68 -5.65
CA ASN A 84 -18.71 6.01 -6.28
C ASN A 84 -17.72 5.38 -5.26
N GLY A 85 -18.23 4.92 -4.11
CA GLY A 85 -17.43 4.32 -3.04
C GLY A 85 -16.86 5.29 -2.01
N ALA A 86 -16.99 6.61 -2.22
CA ALA A 86 -16.42 7.60 -1.32
C ALA A 86 -17.12 7.66 0.05
N LEU A 87 -16.35 8.02 1.08
CA LEU A 87 -16.85 8.20 2.45
C LEU A 87 -17.53 9.56 2.62
N GLY A 88 -17.02 10.59 1.94
CA GLY A 88 -17.60 11.93 1.82
C GLY A 88 -17.50 12.44 0.38
N ALA A 89 -18.28 13.46 0.05
CA ALA A 89 -18.04 14.26 -1.15
C ALA A 89 -18.67 15.66 -1.06
N PHE A 90 -18.07 16.66 -1.70
CA PHE A 90 -18.59 18.02 -1.74
C PHE A 90 -19.01 18.43 -3.15
N ALA A 91 -20.26 18.87 -3.30
CA ALA A 91 -20.80 19.40 -4.55
C ALA A 91 -20.84 20.94 -4.52
N GLY A 92 -19.82 21.56 -5.09
CA GLY A 92 -19.70 23.02 -5.13
C GLY A 92 -20.82 23.73 -5.87
N GLU A 93 -21.44 23.13 -6.89
CA GLU A 93 -22.48 23.80 -7.68
C GLU A 93 -23.81 23.97 -6.92
N ILE A 94 -24.02 23.16 -5.88
CA ILE A 94 -25.24 23.16 -5.08
C ILE A 94 -25.00 23.40 -3.58
N ASP A 95 -23.74 23.65 -3.18
CA ASP A 95 -23.32 23.92 -1.79
C ASP A 95 -23.79 22.80 -0.83
N ARG A 96 -23.39 21.55 -1.15
CA ARG A 96 -23.84 20.34 -0.45
C ARG A 96 -22.70 19.38 -0.15
N ILE A 97 -22.66 18.91 1.09
CA ILE A 97 -21.85 17.79 1.53
C ILE A 97 -22.68 16.51 1.42
N TYR A 98 -22.12 15.48 0.81
CA TYR A 98 -22.59 14.11 0.88
C TYR A 98 -21.72 13.34 1.87
N LEU A 99 -22.33 12.54 2.75
CA LEU A 99 -21.59 11.56 3.54
C LEU A 99 -22.19 10.19 3.29
N SER A 100 -21.33 9.18 3.22
CA SER A 100 -21.78 7.81 3.08
C SER A 100 -22.53 7.35 4.33
N GLN A 101 -23.52 6.48 4.16
CA GLN A 101 -24.22 5.85 5.26
C GLN A 101 -23.27 4.94 6.05
N GLU A 102 -22.39 4.24 5.31
CA GLU A 102 -21.35 3.33 5.76
C GLU A 102 -20.36 4.05 6.69
N LEU A 103 -19.90 5.26 6.33
CA LEU A 103 -19.08 6.09 7.23
C LEU A 103 -19.74 6.26 8.61
N LEU A 104 -21.05 6.52 8.65
CA LEU A 104 -21.76 6.78 9.90
C LEU A 104 -22.10 5.50 10.68
N THR A 105 -22.30 4.39 10.00
CA THR A 105 -22.65 3.11 10.63
C THR A 105 -21.43 2.35 11.11
N ASP A 106 -20.38 2.33 10.30
CA ASP A 106 -19.22 1.46 10.51
C ASP A 106 -18.23 2.10 11.49
N HIS A 107 -18.27 3.44 11.62
CA HIS A 107 -17.48 4.20 12.58
C HIS A 107 -18.31 4.80 13.73
N ALA A 108 -19.45 4.17 14.08
CA ALA A 108 -20.29 4.62 15.20
C ALA A 108 -19.52 4.70 16.55
N ASP A 109 -18.52 3.83 16.74
CA ASP A 109 -17.65 3.81 17.92
C ASP A 109 -16.33 4.60 17.74
N ASN A 110 -16.07 5.14 16.54
CA ASN A 110 -14.85 5.89 16.20
C ASN A 110 -15.19 7.20 15.48
N ILE A 111 -15.74 8.14 16.26
CA ILE A 111 -16.21 9.44 15.76
C ILE A 111 -15.10 10.30 15.15
N GLN A 112 -13.82 9.99 15.40
CA GLN A 112 -12.68 10.72 14.85
C GLN A 112 -12.57 10.52 13.33
N VAL A 113 -12.83 9.32 12.83
CA VAL A 113 -12.83 9.03 11.37
C VAL A 113 -13.94 9.82 10.68
N VAL A 114 -15.14 9.81 11.26
CA VAL A 114 -16.28 10.60 10.76
C VAL A 114 -16.00 12.10 10.79
N ALA A 115 -15.34 12.58 11.85
CA ALA A 115 -14.97 13.97 11.99
C ALA A 115 -13.86 14.42 11.03
N GLU A 116 -12.95 13.51 10.67
CA GLU A 116 -11.90 13.75 9.68
C GLU A 116 -12.50 13.97 8.30
N VAL A 117 -13.31 13.02 7.82
CA VAL A 117 -14.06 13.17 6.56
C VAL A 117 -14.93 14.43 6.59
N LEU A 118 -15.68 14.66 7.67
CA LEU A 118 -16.50 15.88 7.76
C LEU A 118 -15.67 17.18 7.71
N LEU A 119 -14.46 17.19 8.27
CA LEU A 119 -13.60 18.38 8.22
C LEU A 119 -13.02 18.60 6.82
N GLU A 120 -12.72 17.54 6.10
CA GLU A 120 -12.26 17.54 4.71
C GLU A 120 -13.32 18.16 3.80
N GLU A 121 -14.56 17.67 3.90
CA GLU A 121 -15.71 18.23 3.16
C GLU A 121 -16.00 19.70 3.51
N LEU A 122 -15.74 20.09 4.76
CA LEU A 122 -15.84 21.49 5.16
C LEU A 122 -14.71 22.35 4.59
N GLY A 123 -13.55 21.77 4.29
CA GLY A 123 -12.46 22.41 3.59
C GLY A 123 -12.86 22.78 2.17
N HIS A 124 -13.37 21.83 1.39
CA HIS A 124 -13.92 22.09 0.04
C HIS A 124 -15.06 23.10 0.08
N ALA A 125 -15.95 22.99 1.09
CA ALA A 125 -17.02 23.96 1.29
C ALA A 125 -16.50 25.37 1.57
N LEU A 126 -15.39 25.52 2.31
CA LEU A 126 -14.75 26.82 2.51
C LEU A 126 -14.17 27.34 1.20
N ASP A 127 -13.47 26.52 0.43
CA ASP A 127 -12.80 26.99 -0.78
C ASP A 127 -13.80 27.47 -1.84
N SER A 128 -14.93 26.77 -1.97
CA SER A 128 -16.03 27.17 -2.88
C SER A 128 -16.61 28.57 -2.62
N GLN A 129 -16.40 29.13 -1.41
CA GLN A 129 -16.81 30.50 -1.07
C GLN A 129 -15.85 31.56 -1.66
N GLN A 130 -14.68 31.16 -2.13
CA GLN A 130 -13.76 32.01 -2.88
C GLN A 130 -14.17 32.11 -4.35
N SER A 131 -14.13 33.31 -4.93
CA SER A 131 -14.64 33.50 -6.28
C SER A 131 -13.60 33.13 -7.36
N ARG A 132 -13.89 32.02 -8.08
CA ARG A 132 -13.64 31.73 -9.52
C ARG A 132 -12.52 30.78 -9.95
N THR A 133 -11.75 30.21 -9.04
CA THR A 133 -10.88 29.08 -9.39
C THR A 133 -10.74 28.25 -8.13
N ASP A 134 -11.07 26.98 -8.28
CA ASP A 134 -10.77 25.93 -7.33
C ASP A 134 -9.28 25.91 -7.01
N THR A 135 -8.92 25.64 -5.76
CA THR A 135 -7.53 25.46 -5.38
C THR A 135 -7.05 24.13 -5.95
N GLU A 136 -5.89 24.09 -6.62
CA GLU A 136 -5.40 22.82 -7.18
C GLU A 136 -4.99 21.85 -6.05
N GLY A 137 -5.42 20.60 -6.16
CA GLY A 137 -5.14 19.53 -5.20
C GLY A 137 -6.30 19.27 -4.24
N ASP A 138 -6.08 18.45 -3.22
CA ASP A 138 -7.05 18.18 -2.16
C ASP A 138 -6.88 19.20 -1.01
N GLU A 139 -7.40 20.41 -1.19
CA GLU A 139 -7.37 21.44 -0.16
C GLU A 139 -8.24 21.08 1.05
N GLY A 140 -9.24 20.21 0.85
CA GLY A 140 -10.08 19.61 1.88
C GLY A 140 -9.24 18.86 2.90
N ALA A 141 -8.45 17.88 2.46
CA ALA A 141 -7.63 17.06 3.33
C ALA A 141 -6.53 17.89 4.00
N VAL A 142 -5.90 18.81 3.26
CA VAL A 142 -4.92 19.74 3.86
C VAL A 142 -5.57 20.54 5.00
N PHE A 143 -6.78 21.05 4.78
CA PHE A 143 -7.53 21.77 5.81
C PHE A 143 -7.88 20.88 7.01
N ALA A 144 -8.39 19.67 6.79
CA ALA A 144 -8.74 18.72 7.83
C ALA A 144 -7.55 18.40 8.75
N GLN A 145 -6.38 18.15 8.15
CA GLN A 145 -5.13 17.90 8.87
C GLN A 145 -4.69 19.11 9.70
N GLN A 146 -4.75 20.31 9.13
CA GLN A 146 -4.42 21.55 9.85
C GLN A 146 -5.36 21.81 11.04
N VAL A 147 -6.66 21.53 10.90
CA VAL A 147 -7.65 21.68 11.97
C VAL A 147 -7.44 20.67 13.09
N ARG A 148 -7.05 19.44 12.77
CA ARG A 148 -6.69 18.39 13.72
C ARG A 148 -5.36 18.65 14.43
N GLY A 149 -4.58 19.64 13.96
CA GLY A 149 -3.28 19.98 14.52
C GLY A 149 -2.18 19.02 14.08
N VAL A 150 -2.36 18.37 12.93
CA VAL A 150 -1.34 17.54 12.29
C VAL A 150 -0.39 18.48 11.54
N ASP A 151 0.90 18.38 11.88
CA ASP A 151 1.95 19.13 11.21
C ASP A 151 2.23 18.48 9.84
N LEU A 152 1.68 19.07 8.78
CA LEU A 152 1.95 18.67 7.40
C LEU A 152 3.37 19.09 7.00
N ASP A 153 4.23 18.13 6.70
CA ASP A 153 5.51 18.42 6.09
C ASP A 153 5.32 18.80 4.60
N SER A 154 6.38 19.34 3.97
CA SER A 154 6.29 19.83 2.60
C SER A 154 5.99 18.75 1.55
N GLY A 155 6.34 17.49 1.81
CA GLY A 155 6.08 16.35 0.93
C GLY A 155 4.60 15.97 0.96
N THR A 156 4.06 15.70 2.16
CA THR A 156 2.63 15.44 2.36
C THR A 156 1.77 16.59 1.81
N LEU A 157 2.17 17.84 2.09
CA LEU A 157 1.48 19.01 1.53
C LEU A 157 1.56 19.06 0.01
N GLN A 158 2.66 18.63 -0.60
CA GLN A 158 2.84 18.65 -2.04
C GLN A 158 2.12 17.49 -2.75
N ALA A 159 1.98 16.33 -2.09
CA ALA A 159 1.19 15.20 -2.55
C ALA A 159 -0.30 15.56 -2.56
N LEU A 160 -0.82 16.04 -1.43
CA LEU A 160 -2.20 16.52 -1.33
C LEU A 160 -2.46 17.65 -2.35
N LYS A 161 -1.52 18.59 -2.53
CA LYS A 161 -1.63 19.64 -3.57
C LYS A 161 -1.57 19.17 -5.03
N GLN A 162 -1.32 17.89 -5.28
CA GLN A 162 -1.30 17.29 -6.62
C GLN A 162 -2.40 16.23 -6.80
N GLU A 163 -3.08 15.86 -5.72
CA GLU A 163 -4.19 14.93 -5.72
C GLU A 163 -5.45 15.65 -6.23
N ASP A 164 -5.91 15.30 -7.43
CA ASP A 164 -7.15 15.81 -8.01
C ASP A 164 -8.22 14.76 -7.76
N ASP A 165 -8.98 14.93 -6.68
CA ASP A 165 -10.03 14.03 -6.20
C ASP A 165 -11.40 14.33 -6.83
N THR A 166 -11.41 15.19 -7.86
CA THR A 166 -12.63 15.54 -8.57
C THR A 166 -13.17 14.37 -9.41
N VAL A 167 -14.42 13.99 -9.14
CA VAL A 167 -15.23 13.10 -10.01
C VAL A 167 -16.46 13.83 -10.58
N VAL A 168 -16.94 13.39 -11.75
CA VAL A 168 -18.24 13.83 -12.28
C VAL A 168 -19.28 12.72 -12.12
N LEU A 169 -20.25 12.91 -11.21
CA LEU A 169 -21.34 11.96 -10.97
C LEU A 169 -22.70 12.51 -11.40
N THR A 170 -23.65 11.61 -11.67
CA THR A 170 -25.05 11.98 -11.92
C THR A 170 -25.91 11.61 -10.72
N ILE A 171 -26.18 12.57 -9.84
CA ILE A 171 -27.03 12.39 -8.66
C ILE A 171 -28.43 12.97 -8.95
N GLU A 172 -29.47 12.13 -8.81
CA GLU A 172 -30.88 12.48 -9.11
C GLU A 172 -31.12 13.10 -10.51
N GLY A 173 -30.29 12.74 -11.50
CA GLY A 173 -30.38 13.25 -12.86
C GLY A 173 -29.74 14.63 -13.07
N GLN A 174 -29.03 15.16 -12.07
CA GLN A 174 -28.13 16.30 -12.19
C GLN A 174 -26.69 15.79 -12.32
N VAL A 175 -25.96 16.31 -13.31
CA VAL A 175 -24.52 16.04 -13.45
C VAL A 175 -23.80 17.05 -12.54
N LEU A 176 -23.10 16.54 -11.53
CA LEU A 176 -22.37 17.31 -10.53
C LEU A 176 -20.89 16.94 -10.59
N GLN A 177 -20.03 17.92 -10.44
CA GLN A 177 -18.61 17.75 -10.14
C GLN A 177 -18.46 17.66 -8.61
N LEU A 178 -17.81 16.62 -8.11
CA LEU A 178 -17.66 16.33 -6.69
C LEU A 178 -16.17 16.18 -6.36
N GLU A 179 -15.71 16.86 -5.31
CA GLU A 179 -14.47 16.49 -4.61
C GLU A 179 -14.82 15.35 -3.64
N GLN A 180 -14.02 14.29 -3.56
CA GLN A 180 -14.37 13.06 -2.83
C GLN A 180 -13.37 12.75 -1.72
N ALA A 181 -13.84 12.75 -0.47
CA ALA A 181 -13.12 12.07 0.61
C ALA A 181 -13.22 10.54 0.44
N THR A 182 -12.16 9.92 -0.07
CA THR A 182 -12.07 8.46 -0.20
C THR A 182 -11.61 7.80 1.10
N ALA A 183 -11.91 6.51 1.24
CA ALA A 183 -11.35 5.72 2.33
C ALA A 183 -9.84 5.53 2.10
N GLY A 184 -9.01 6.25 2.86
CA GLY A 184 -7.71 5.71 3.24
C GLY A 184 -6.44 6.32 2.66
N VAL A 185 -6.11 7.54 3.08
CA VAL A 185 -4.76 8.10 2.91
C VAL A 185 -3.76 7.34 3.80
N ASN A 186 -3.25 6.22 3.31
CA ASN A 186 -2.05 5.59 3.84
C ASN A 186 -0.94 5.79 2.79
N PRO A 187 0.03 6.69 3.03
CA PRO A 187 1.08 6.98 2.06
C PRO A 187 1.88 5.76 1.61
N ALA A 188 2.03 4.74 2.47
CA ALA A 188 2.66 3.48 2.08
C ALA A 188 1.82 2.72 1.04
N PHE A 189 0.50 2.76 1.16
CA PHE A 189 -0.44 2.08 0.27
C PHE A 189 -0.58 2.81 -1.04
N ASP A 190 -0.58 4.14 -1.03
CA ASP A 190 -0.52 4.96 -2.24
C ASP A 190 0.78 4.68 -3.01
N LEU A 191 1.92 4.68 -2.30
CA LEU A 191 3.23 4.44 -2.91
C LEU A 191 3.34 3.09 -3.62
N ILE A 192 2.69 2.05 -3.09
CA ILE A 192 2.71 0.71 -3.70
C ILE A 192 1.49 0.46 -4.62
N GLY A 193 0.65 1.46 -4.88
CA GLY A 193 -0.55 1.33 -5.71
C GLY A 193 -1.65 0.46 -5.11
N LEU A 194 -1.66 0.22 -3.79
CA LEU A 194 -2.75 -0.52 -3.15
C LEU A 194 -4.06 0.29 -3.13
N THR A 195 -3.97 1.60 -2.95
CA THR A 195 -5.13 2.51 -3.02
C THR A 195 -5.75 2.47 -4.42
N ASP A 196 -4.92 2.53 -5.47
CA ASP A 196 -5.37 2.37 -6.86
C ASP A 196 -6.05 1.02 -7.11
N LEU A 197 -5.52 -0.07 -6.55
CA LEU A 197 -6.13 -1.39 -6.66
C LEU A 197 -7.55 -1.42 -6.08
N ARG A 198 -7.72 -0.86 -4.87
CA ARG A 198 -9.01 -0.86 -4.17
C ARG A 198 -10.04 0.04 -4.84
N ASN A 199 -9.58 1.14 -5.43
CA ASN A 199 -10.42 2.07 -6.15
C ASN A 199 -10.78 1.60 -7.58
N ASP A 200 -10.12 0.56 -8.10
CA ASP A 200 -10.47 -0.04 -9.39
C ASP A 200 -11.66 -1.01 -9.23
N PRO A 201 -12.85 -0.71 -9.82
CA PRO A 201 -14.02 -1.56 -9.69
C PRO A 201 -13.85 -2.98 -10.24
N LEU A 202 -12.82 -3.23 -11.05
CA LEU A 202 -12.49 -4.58 -11.52
C LEU A 202 -11.85 -5.46 -10.44
N PHE A 203 -11.22 -4.84 -9.44
CA PHE A 203 -10.47 -5.51 -8.38
C PHE A 203 -11.02 -5.20 -6.98
N ALA A 204 -12.16 -4.52 -6.88
CA ALA A 204 -12.79 -4.14 -5.61
C ALA A 204 -13.09 -5.32 -4.67
N ASP A 205 -13.22 -6.54 -5.22
CA ASP A 205 -13.42 -7.78 -4.45
C ASP A 205 -12.10 -8.54 -4.14
N ILE A 206 -10.92 -7.99 -4.48
CA ILE A 206 -9.61 -8.57 -4.19
C ILE A 206 -9.08 -8.00 -2.87
N ASP A 207 -9.38 -8.68 -1.77
CA ASP A 207 -9.13 -8.25 -0.39
C ASP A 207 -8.37 -9.28 0.47
N GLY A 208 -7.96 -10.40 -0.13
CA GLY A 208 -7.28 -11.52 0.50
C GLY A 208 -8.19 -12.67 0.93
N SER A 209 -9.48 -12.62 0.58
CA SER A 209 -10.45 -13.60 1.01
C SER A 209 -10.05 -15.04 0.61
N GLY A 210 -10.42 -15.99 1.48
CA GLY A 210 -10.26 -17.41 1.19
C GLY A 210 -8.84 -17.98 1.28
N VAL A 211 -7.79 -17.16 1.41
CA VAL A 211 -6.39 -17.60 1.56
C VAL A 211 -5.82 -17.22 2.93
N ARG A 212 -4.78 -17.93 3.38
CA ARG A 212 -4.16 -17.72 4.70
C ARG A 212 -2.68 -17.36 4.59
N VAL A 213 -2.23 -16.50 5.50
CA VAL A 213 -0.81 -16.16 5.68
C VAL A 213 -0.36 -16.57 7.08
N ALA A 214 0.74 -17.31 7.16
CA ALA A 214 1.37 -17.66 8.42
C ALA A 214 2.43 -16.62 8.81
N VAL A 215 2.32 -16.09 10.02
CA VAL A 215 3.25 -15.11 10.60
C VAL A 215 4.11 -15.82 11.64
N ILE A 216 5.38 -16.05 11.32
CA ILE A 216 6.37 -16.65 12.23
C ILE A 216 7.11 -15.53 12.96
N ASP A 217 6.71 -15.26 14.21
CA ASP A 217 7.18 -14.08 14.96
C ASP A 217 7.11 -14.27 16.49
N THR A 218 6.94 -13.19 17.25
CA THR A 218 6.90 -13.09 18.71
C THR A 218 5.56 -13.48 19.31
N GLY A 219 4.53 -13.64 18.48
CA GLY A 219 3.16 -13.98 18.86
C GLY A 219 2.16 -13.22 17.99
N LEU A 220 0.88 -13.32 18.34
CA LEU A 220 -0.20 -12.56 17.73
C LEU A 220 -1.30 -12.35 18.79
N ASP A 221 -1.67 -11.10 19.06
CA ASP A 221 -2.82 -10.79 19.90
C ASP A 221 -4.13 -11.12 19.17
N ARG A 222 -4.57 -12.36 19.30
CA ARG A 222 -5.80 -12.87 18.67
C ARG A 222 -7.10 -12.22 19.18
N THR A 223 -7.01 -11.38 20.21
CA THR A 223 -8.15 -10.65 20.78
C THR A 223 -8.17 -9.19 20.37
N HIS A 224 -7.18 -8.75 19.57
CA HIS A 224 -7.17 -7.41 19.03
C HIS A 224 -8.40 -7.22 18.11
N SER A 225 -9.19 -6.17 18.31
CA SER A 225 -10.45 -5.92 17.59
C SER A 225 -10.29 -5.93 16.06
N LEU A 226 -9.16 -5.40 15.57
CA LEU A 226 -8.82 -5.38 14.13
C LEU A 226 -8.25 -6.69 13.58
N LEU A 227 -7.94 -7.69 14.43
CA LEU A 227 -7.36 -8.97 14.02
C LEU A 227 -8.26 -10.16 14.33
N GLU A 228 -9.18 -10.03 15.30
CA GLU A 228 -9.97 -11.16 15.81
C GLU A 228 -10.85 -11.81 14.73
N GLY A 229 -11.35 -11.02 13.77
CA GLY A 229 -12.13 -11.52 12.63
C GLY A 229 -11.30 -12.36 11.66
N ASN A 230 -10.01 -12.03 11.52
CA ASN A 230 -9.09 -12.65 10.57
C ASN A 230 -8.25 -13.76 11.20
N TYR A 231 -8.18 -13.83 12.54
CA TYR A 231 -7.43 -14.87 13.23
C TYR A 231 -8.03 -16.26 13.01
N ILE A 232 -7.26 -17.16 12.38
CA ILE A 232 -7.69 -18.54 12.10
C ILE A 232 -7.23 -19.49 13.19
N THR A 233 -5.93 -19.49 13.49
CA THR A 233 -5.30 -20.40 14.45
C THR A 233 -3.89 -19.92 14.82
N GLY A 234 -3.24 -20.59 15.77
CA GLY A 234 -1.86 -20.30 16.09
C GLY A 234 -1.24 -21.26 17.10
N VAL A 235 0.09 -21.23 17.18
CA VAL A 235 0.89 -22.16 17.97
C VAL A 235 2.00 -21.40 18.72
N ASP A 236 2.16 -21.72 20.01
CA ASP A 236 3.30 -21.29 20.82
C ASP A 236 4.36 -22.40 20.81
N PHE A 237 5.42 -22.23 20.04
CA PHE A 237 6.54 -23.18 20.00
C PHE A 237 7.56 -22.96 21.11
N VAL A 238 7.45 -21.86 21.86
CA VAL A 238 8.36 -21.50 22.96
C VAL A 238 7.95 -22.22 24.25
N ASN A 239 6.68 -22.12 24.64
CA ASN A 239 6.17 -22.75 25.87
C ASN A 239 5.29 -23.99 25.59
N GLY A 240 4.93 -24.22 24.32
CA GLY A 240 4.01 -25.27 23.91
C GLY A 240 2.55 -24.88 24.05
N GLY A 241 1.74 -25.21 23.03
CA GLY A 241 0.29 -25.04 23.02
C GLY A 241 -0.21 -24.26 21.81
N ASN A 242 -1.51 -23.97 21.78
CA ASN A 242 -2.18 -23.37 20.62
C ASN A 242 -2.56 -21.89 20.87
N ASN A 243 -1.78 -21.16 21.67
CA ASN A 243 -2.07 -19.77 22.02
C ASN A 243 -0.80 -18.92 21.96
N PRO A 244 -0.48 -18.34 20.79
CA PRO A 244 0.75 -17.58 20.55
C PRO A 244 0.64 -16.16 21.13
N VAL A 245 0.71 -16.01 22.45
CA VAL A 245 0.54 -14.68 23.08
C VAL A 245 1.74 -13.80 22.78
N ASP A 246 1.50 -12.68 22.10
CA ASP A 246 2.51 -11.67 21.90
C ASP A 246 2.78 -10.89 23.20
N ARG A 247 4.06 -10.73 23.54
CA ARG A 247 4.55 -10.03 24.73
C ARG A 247 5.61 -8.99 24.40
N ILE A 248 5.91 -8.81 23.11
CA ILE A 248 6.95 -7.92 22.57
C ILE A 248 6.34 -6.90 21.62
N ASP A 249 5.12 -7.15 21.14
CA ASP A 249 4.29 -6.33 20.27
C ASP A 249 4.59 -6.47 18.77
N HIS A 250 5.79 -6.96 18.43
CA HIS A 250 6.29 -7.06 17.06
C HIS A 250 5.44 -7.98 16.17
N GLY A 251 5.03 -9.14 16.66
CA GLY A 251 4.31 -10.13 15.84
C GLY A 251 2.87 -9.72 15.56
N THR A 252 2.24 -9.04 16.52
CA THR A 252 0.94 -8.40 16.34
C THR A 252 1.04 -7.24 15.35
N HIS A 253 2.11 -6.45 15.40
CA HIS A 253 2.37 -5.36 14.44
C HIS A 253 2.52 -5.88 13.01
N VAL A 254 3.35 -6.90 12.85
CA VAL A 254 3.55 -7.60 11.58
C VAL A 254 2.24 -8.20 11.06
N ALA A 255 1.47 -8.87 11.90
CA ALA A 255 0.18 -9.47 11.50
C ALA A 255 -0.85 -8.41 11.06
N GLY A 256 -0.88 -7.26 11.71
CA GLY A 256 -1.75 -6.15 11.32
C GLY A 256 -1.43 -5.61 9.93
N ILE A 257 -0.14 -5.49 9.57
CA ILE A 257 0.24 -5.03 8.22
C ILE A 257 -0.20 -6.05 7.16
N VAL A 258 -0.11 -7.34 7.45
CA VAL A 258 -0.57 -8.38 6.53
C VAL A 258 -2.08 -8.24 6.27
N GLY A 259 -2.89 -8.11 7.33
CA GLY A 259 -4.34 -8.16 7.18
C GLY A 259 -5.12 -7.83 8.44
N ALA A 260 -4.90 -6.65 9.02
CA ALA A 260 -5.91 -6.04 9.88
C ALA A 260 -7.18 -5.76 9.05
N SER A 261 -8.36 -5.94 9.65
CA SER A 261 -9.64 -5.69 9.00
C SER A 261 -9.89 -4.20 8.69
N GLU A 262 -9.10 -3.30 9.28
CA GLU A 262 -9.08 -1.90 8.89
C GLU A 262 -8.20 -1.74 7.64
N GLU A 263 -8.81 -1.33 6.53
CA GLU A 263 -8.14 -1.22 5.23
C GLU A 263 -6.98 -0.23 5.23
N ASN A 264 -6.94 0.73 6.17
CA ASN A 264 -5.83 1.66 6.33
C ASN A 264 -4.60 1.06 7.03
N ILE A 265 -4.71 -0.16 7.55
CA ILE A 265 -3.63 -0.86 8.26
C ILE A 265 -3.27 -2.18 7.57
N GLY A 266 -4.25 -2.99 7.19
CA GLY A 266 -4.03 -4.27 6.54
C GLY A 266 -3.89 -4.13 5.03
N VAL A 267 -2.89 -4.80 4.44
CA VAL A 267 -2.79 -4.90 2.97
C VAL A 267 -3.92 -5.76 2.41
N ALA A 268 -4.17 -6.91 3.03
CA ALA A 268 -5.22 -7.86 2.65
C ALA A 268 -6.24 -7.98 3.80
N PRO A 269 -7.25 -7.09 3.87
CA PRO A 269 -8.11 -6.94 5.04
C PRO A 269 -9.02 -8.14 5.34
N ASP A 270 -9.19 -9.09 4.42
CA ASP A 270 -10.01 -10.31 4.60
C ASP A 270 -9.18 -11.61 4.57
N VAL A 271 -7.84 -11.49 4.66
CA VAL A 271 -6.93 -12.63 4.72
C VAL A 271 -7.02 -13.37 6.07
N GLY A 272 -6.94 -14.70 6.03
CA GLY A 272 -6.82 -15.47 7.26
C GLY A 272 -5.41 -15.41 7.87
N LEU A 273 -5.28 -14.98 9.12
CA LEU A 273 -4.01 -14.87 9.84
C LEU A 273 -3.74 -16.12 10.69
N ILE A 274 -2.51 -16.65 10.60
CA ILE A 274 -2.03 -17.74 11.44
C ILE A 274 -0.81 -17.27 12.24
N GLY A 275 -0.91 -17.22 13.57
CA GLY A 275 0.19 -16.77 14.43
C GLY A 275 1.07 -17.92 14.92
N LEU A 276 2.36 -17.92 14.58
CA LEU A 276 3.33 -18.94 15.03
C LEU A 276 4.44 -18.28 15.86
N GLN A 277 4.35 -18.43 17.18
CA GLN A 277 5.29 -17.81 18.11
C GLN A 277 6.57 -18.64 18.22
N VAL A 278 7.70 -18.02 17.86
CA VAL A 278 9.04 -18.63 17.91
C VAL A 278 10.04 -17.85 18.77
N PHE A 279 9.74 -16.60 19.12
CA PHE A 279 10.59 -15.78 19.97
C PHE A 279 10.17 -15.85 21.44
N GLU A 280 11.17 -16.01 22.30
CA GLU A 280 11.06 -15.81 23.73
C GLU A 280 10.81 -14.34 24.07
N PRO A 281 10.23 -14.01 25.26
CA PRO A 281 10.00 -12.63 25.70
C PRO A 281 11.24 -11.73 25.80
N ASN A 282 12.45 -12.30 25.69
CA ASN A 282 13.72 -11.58 25.63
C ASN A 282 14.14 -11.18 24.21
N GLY A 283 13.32 -11.49 23.19
CA GLY A 283 13.60 -11.21 21.78
C GLY A 283 14.53 -12.21 21.09
N SER A 284 14.81 -13.37 21.70
CA SER A 284 15.61 -14.44 21.08
C SER A 284 14.75 -15.59 20.58
N ALA A 285 15.18 -16.24 19.50
CA ALA A 285 14.56 -17.45 18.96
C ALA A 285 15.65 -18.50 18.70
N TYR A 286 15.31 -19.77 18.89
CA TYR A 286 16.16 -20.89 18.51
C TYR A 286 15.81 -21.36 17.09
N ASN A 287 16.80 -21.64 16.25
CA ASN A 287 16.53 -22.15 14.89
C ASN A 287 15.68 -23.43 14.92
N SER A 288 15.83 -24.31 15.92
CA SER A 288 14.96 -25.50 16.06
C SER A 288 13.48 -25.16 16.32
N THR A 289 13.20 -23.99 16.90
CA THR A 289 11.83 -23.52 17.14
C THR A 289 11.23 -22.97 15.85
N ILE A 290 12.05 -22.27 15.06
CA ILE A 290 11.67 -21.78 13.72
C ILE A 290 11.46 -22.96 12.76
N GLU A 291 12.35 -23.95 12.77
CA GLU A 291 12.24 -25.21 12.01
C GLU A 291 10.90 -25.93 12.29
N ASN A 292 10.54 -26.09 13.56
CA ASN A 292 9.25 -26.69 13.94
C ASN A 292 8.04 -25.87 13.43
N ALA A 293 8.15 -24.53 13.37
CA ALA A 293 7.10 -23.68 12.84
C ALA A 293 6.96 -23.84 11.32
N LEU A 294 8.07 -23.92 10.58
CA LEU A 294 8.08 -24.18 9.14
C LEU A 294 7.52 -25.57 8.82
N GLU A 295 7.89 -26.60 9.59
CA GLU A 295 7.33 -27.94 9.47
C GLU A 295 5.82 -27.95 9.74
N TRP A 296 5.36 -27.21 10.77
CA TRP A 296 3.94 -27.07 11.04
C TRP A 296 3.19 -26.42 9.87
N VAL A 297 3.74 -25.37 9.25
CA VAL A 297 3.12 -24.77 8.06
C VAL A 297 3.01 -25.81 6.96
N LEU A 298 4.10 -26.54 6.67
CA LEU A 298 4.10 -27.55 5.63
C LEU A 298 3.03 -28.62 5.88
N ASP A 299 2.90 -29.12 7.11
CA ASP A 299 1.96 -30.17 7.46
C ASP A 299 0.49 -29.71 7.45
N ASN A 300 0.22 -28.41 7.66
CA ASN A 300 -1.13 -27.87 7.79
C ASN A 300 -1.57 -27.02 6.58
N ARG A 301 -0.72 -26.83 5.57
CA ARG A 301 -0.97 -25.94 4.42
C ARG A 301 -2.28 -26.22 3.68
N ASP A 302 -2.61 -27.49 3.45
CA ASP A 302 -3.79 -27.90 2.69
C ASP A 302 -5.07 -27.75 3.54
N GLU A 303 -4.96 -27.91 4.86
CA GLU A 303 -6.08 -27.74 5.80
C GLU A 303 -6.50 -26.28 5.92
N TYR A 304 -5.53 -25.37 6.00
CA TYR A 304 -5.80 -23.95 6.19
C TYR A 304 -5.69 -23.11 4.91
N ASN A 305 -5.41 -23.69 3.74
CA ASN A 305 -5.15 -22.96 2.51
C ASN A 305 -4.06 -21.87 2.68
N ILE A 306 -2.91 -22.27 3.21
CA ILE A 306 -1.78 -21.37 3.46
C ILE A 306 -1.06 -21.10 2.14
N VAL A 307 -1.01 -19.83 1.73
CA VAL A 307 -0.39 -19.42 0.46
C VAL A 307 0.94 -18.70 0.65
N ALA A 308 1.17 -18.11 1.83
CA ALA A 308 2.42 -17.44 2.15
C ALA A 308 2.83 -17.61 3.62
N VAL A 309 4.13 -17.46 3.86
CA VAL A 309 4.73 -17.33 5.19
C VAL A 309 5.47 -16.00 5.24
N ASN A 310 5.16 -15.18 6.23
CA ASN A 310 5.95 -14.01 6.57
C ASN A 310 6.93 -14.33 7.71
N MET A 311 8.21 -14.04 7.47
CA MET A 311 9.31 -14.19 8.42
C MET A 311 10.01 -12.83 8.60
N SER A 312 9.46 -11.98 9.46
CA SER A 312 10.05 -10.69 9.84
C SER A 312 11.21 -10.85 10.83
N LEU A 313 12.14 -11.76 10.50
CA LEU A 313 13.27 -12.16 11.31
C LEU A 313 14.49 -12.46 10.44
N GLY A 314 15.67 -12.47 11.04
CA GLY A 314 16.85 -12.91 10.34
C GLY A 314 18.11 -12.94 11.20
N SER A 315 19.12 -13.64 10.71
CA SER A 315 20.44 -13.73 11.34
C SER A 315 21.56 -13.77 10.31
N GLY A 316 22.72 -13.22 10.70
CA GLY A 316 23.88 -13.10 9.83
C GLY A 316 23.66 -12.17 8.63
N PHE A 317 24.72 -11.94 7.86
CA PHE A 317 24.68 -11.16 6.62
C PHE A 317 25.55 -11.85 5.58
N PHE A 318 24.97 -12.15 4.43
CA PHE A 318 25.58 -12.97 3.40
C PHE A 318 25.49 -12.27 2.04
N SER A 319 26.57 -12.34 1.27
CA SER A 319 26.65 -11.72 -0.06
C SER A 319 26.12 -12.62 -1.18
N SER A 320 25.84 -13.90 -0.88
CA SER A 320 25.27 -14.87 -1.80
C SER A 320 24.74 -16.09 -1.04
N GLU A 321 23.71 -16.72 -1.57
CA GLU A 321 23.11 -17.93 -1.01
C GLU A 321 24.13 -19.07 -0.80
N SER A 322 25.10 -19.21 -1.72
CA SER A 322 26.16 -20.23 -1.65
C SER A 322 27.08 -20.13 -0.42
N ARG A 323 27.03 -19.01 0.31
CA ARG A 323 27.83 -18.77 1.53
C ARG A 323 27.06 -19.07 2.81
N VAL A 324 25.80 -19.48 2.69
CA VAL A 324 24.91 -19.71 3.82
C VAL A 324 25.02 -21.14 4.28
N PHE A 325 25.26 -21.32 5.59
CA PHE A 325 25.14 -22.61 6.28
C PHE A 325 24.08 -22.46 7.35
N ASP A 326 22.82 -22.61 6.95
CA ASP A 326 21.66 -22.45 7.81
C ASP A 326 20.78 -23.69 7.74
N ILE A 327 20.28 -24.13 8.90
CA ILE A 327 19.46 -25.33 9.01
C ILE A 327 18.06 -25.13 8.40
N LEU A 328 17.58 -23.89 8.39
CA LEU A 328 16.23 -23.55 7.92
C LEU A 328 16.10 -23.59 6.39
N LYS A 329 17.23 -23.63 5.66
CA LYS A 329 17.24 -23.54 4.20
C LYS A 329 16.46 -24.67 3.53
N ASP A 330 16.64 -25.90 4.00
CA ASP A 330 15.97 -27.06 3.43
C ASP A 330 14.45 -26.99 3.67
N ASP A 331 13.99 -26.44 4.80
CA ASP A 331 12.56 -26.29 5.09
C ASP A 331 11.91 -25.14 4.31
N VAL A 332 12.62 -24.02 4.12
CA VAL A 332 12.15 -22.95 3.21
C VAL A 332 11.99 -23.51 1.79
N GLN A 333 12.97 -24.26 1.28
CA GLN A 333 12.84 -24.90 -0.05
C GLN A 333 11.65 -25.87 -0.10
N ARG A 334 11.41 -26.66 0.96
CA ARG A 334 10.27 -27.59 1.02
C ARG A 334 8.91 -26.87 1.00
N LEU A 335 8.81 -25.68 1.61
CA LEU A 335 7.60 -24.85 1.54
C LEU A 335 7.39 -24.32 0.12
N GLU A 336 8.44 -23.83 -0.53
CA GLU A 336 8.36 -23.33 -1.91
C GLU A 336 7.99 -24.43 -2.91
N ASP A 337 8.60 -25.61 -2.77
CA ASP A 337 8.26 -26.80 -3.57
C ASP A 337 6.80 -27.24 -3.35
N ALA A 338 6.24 -26.92 -2.19
CA ALA A 338 4.84 -27.17 -1.85
C ALA A 338 3.88 -26.05 -2.31
N GLY A 339 4.39 -25.03 -2.99
CA GLY A 339 3.60 -23.93 -3.55
C GLY A 339 3.40 -22.74 -2.61
N ILE A 340 4.10 -22.70 -1.47
CA ILE A 340 3.96 -21.63 -0.47
C ILE A 340 5.07 -20.60 -0.68
N THR A 341 4.68 -19.34 -0.85
CA THR A 341 5.65 -18.25 -0.99
C THR A 341 6.22 -17.87 0.38
N VAL A 342 7.55 -17.85 0.51
CA VAL A 342 8.22 -17.41 1.74
C VAL A 342 8.74 -15.99 1.56
N VAL A 343 8.27 -15.09 2.41
CA VAL A 343 8.60 -13.66 2.40
C VAL A 343 9.35 -13.33 3.67
N SER A 344 10.56 -12.79 3.55
CA SER A 344 11.46 -12.58 4.67
C SER A 344 12.11 -11.21 4.66
N ALA A 345 12.24 -10.61 5.85
CA ALA A 345 12.90 -9.32 6.03
C ALA A 345 14.39 -9.36 5.68
N ALA A 346 14.87 -8.42 4.85
CA ALA A 346 16.26 -8.40 4.38
C ALA A 346 17.29 -8.17 5.50
N GLY A 347 16.93 -7.42 6.55
CA GLY A 347 17.78 -7.06 7.68
C GLY A 347 17.97 -5.55 7.86
N ASN A 348 18.40 -5.14 9.06
CA ASN A 348 18.43 -3.73 9.51
C ASN A 348 19.81 -3.28 10.06
N SER A 349 20.92 -3.76 9.50
CA SER A 349 22.28 -3.44 9.96
C SER A 349 23.24 -3.12 8.82
N TYR A 350 22.75 -2.47 7.76
CA TYR A 350 23.57 -2.09 6.61
C TYR A 350 24.74 -1.17 6.98
N GLU A 351 24.55 -0.19 7.87
CA GLU A 351 25.65 0.67 8.36
C GLU A 351 26.79 -0.11 9.02
N ASN A 352 26.50 -1.26 9.66
CA ASN A 352 27.56 -2.09 10.24
C ASN A 352 28.11 -3.14 9.26
N ASN A 353 27.51 -3.27 8.08
CA ASN A 353 27.77 -4.30 7.07
C ASN A 353 27.65 -3.71 5.66
N GLU A 354 28.36 -2.61 5.38
CA GLU A 354 28.25 -1.81 4.15
C GLU A 354 28.84 -2.52 2.92
N TYR A 355 28.19 -3.60 2.50
CA TYR A 355 28.42 -4.33 1.26
C TYR A 355 27.10 -4.97 0.83
N LYS A 356 26.92 -5.31 -0.45
CA LYS A 356 25.70 -5.97 -0.93
C LYS A 356 25.47 -7.29 -0.18
N ASN A 357 24.44 -7.36 0.67
CA ASN A 357 24.13 -8.52 1.51
C ASN A 357 22.66 -8.56 1.98
N LEU A 358 22.25 -9.76 2.38
CA LEU A 358 20.96 -10.06 3.00
C LEU A 358 21.15 -10.96 4.24
N ALA A 359 20.21 -10.90 5.17
CA ALA A 359 20.11 -11.85 6.27
C ALA A 359 19.59 -13.22 5.81
N ALA A 360 19.83 -14.27 6.60
CA ALA A 360 19.12 -15.54 6.47
C ALA A 360 17.90 -15.54 7.41
N PRO A 361 16.69 -15.94 6.97
CA PRO A 361 16.42 -16.71 5.75
C PRO A 361 16.22 -15.91 4.45
N ALA A 362 16.15 -14.58 4.49
CA ALA A 362 15.80 -13.77 3.32
C ALA A 362 16.62 -14.08 2.05
N ILE A 363 17.93 -14.27 2.19
CA ILE A 363 18.81 -14.58 1.05
C ILE A 363 18.44 -15.85 0.26
N TYR A 364 17.68 -16.77 0.83
CA TYR A 364 17.21 -17.99 0.18
C TYR A 364 15.68 -18.15 0.23
N SER A 365 14.95 -17.11 0.63
CA SER A 365 13.49 -17.08 0.57
C SER A 365 13.01 -16.67 -0.82
N THR A 366 11.75 -16.95 -1.12
CA THR A 366 11.10 -16.59 -2.39
C THR A 366 11.22 -15.09 -2.64
N LEU A 367 11.00 -14.29 -1.60
CA LEU A 367 11.13 -12.84 -1.61
C LEU A 367 11.91 -12.36 -0.39
N ALA A 368 12.96 -11.59 -0.63
CA ALA A 368 13.77 -10.88 0.35
C ALA A 368 13.40 -9.40 0.33
N VAL A 369 12.88 -8.89 1.44
CA VAL A 369 12.22 -7.58 1.44
C VAL A 369 13.07 -6.51 2.11
N GLY A 370 13.54 -5.55 1.30
CA GLY A 370 14.17 -4.31 1.74
C GLY A 370 13.14 -3.25 2.11
N ALA A 371 13.57 -2.21 2.84
CA ALA A 371 12.71 -1.13 3.30
C ALA A 371 13.00 0.17 2.55
N VAL A 372 11.94 0.82 2.07
CA VAL A 372 11.93 2.22 1.63
C VAL A 372 11.11 3.08 2.59
N TRP A 373 11.28 4.39 2.47
CA TRP A 373 10.40 5.38 3.09
C TRP A 373 9.07 5.48 2.33
N GLN A 374 7.97 5.63 3.07
CA GLN A 374 6.59 5.59 2.55
C GLN A 374 6.07 6.91 1.93
N ASP A 375 6.94 7.92 1.73
CA ASP A 375 6.58 9.36 1.56
C ASP A 375 6.35 10.11 2.90
N GLY A 376 6.18 11.43 2.84
CA GLY A 376 5.65 12.27 3.91
C GLY A 376 6.59 12.55 5.05
N THR A 377 7.90 12.35 4.86
CA THR A 377 8.87 12.63 5.92
C THR A 377 10.04 13.38 5.31
N THR A 378 10.31 14.59 5.78
CA THR A 378 11.52 15.35 5.45
C THR A 378 12.27 15.68 6.75
N ARG A 379 12.53 14.64 7.56
CA ARG A 379 13.23 14.78 8.85
C ARG A 379 14.44 13.87 8.89
N GLY A 380 15.55 14.38 9.40
CA GLY A 380 16.69 13.52 9.73
C GLY A 380 16.34 12.52 10.83
N VAL A 381 16.52 11.24 10.57
CA VAL A 381 16.31 10.14 11.51
C VAL A 381 17.66 9.52 11.88
N ARG A 382 17.81 9.19 13.16
CA ARG A 382 18.98 8.45 13.65
C ARG A 382 18.53 7.16 14.30
N TRP A 383 19.00 6.06 13.73
CA TRP A 383 18.69 4.72 14.19
C TRP A 383 19.62 4.28 15.32
N GLN A 384 19.17 3.31 16.10
CA GLN A 384 19.92 2.79 17.25
C GLN A 384 21.22 2.08 16.83
N ASN A 385 21.24 1.48 15.64
CA ASN A 385 22.39 0.75 15.08
C ASN A 385 23.54 1.67 14.60
N GLY A 386 23.31 2.99 14.48
CA GLY A 386 24.29 3.95 13.99
C GLY A 386 23.91 4.61 12.65
N ALA A 387 23.04 3.96 11.87
CA ALA A 387 22.53 4.46 10.60
C ALA A 387 21.75 5.78 10.77
N ARG A 388 21.80 6.62 9.74
CA ARG A 388 21.25 7.97 9.74
C ARG A 388 20.80 8.38 8.35
N ASP A 389 19.50 8.56 8.20
CA ASP A 389 18.91 9.28 7.07
C ASP A 389 18.88 10.77 7.46
N ARG A 390 19.60 11.65 6.77
CA ARG A 390 19.65 13.09 7.06
C ARG A 390 18.44 13.82 6.50
N SER A 391 17.94 13.32 5.39
CA SER A 391 16.59 13.56 4.89
C SER A 391 15.98 12.22 4.51
N THR A 392 14.66 12.18 4.55
CA THR A 392 13.81 11.06 4.20
C THR A 392 12.93 11.51 3.03
N GLY A 393 12.26 10.59 2.36
CA GLY A 393 11.45 10.90 1.19
C GLY A 393 11.02 9.65 0.45
N THR A 394 9.95 9.75 -0.33
CA THR A 394 9.38 8.67 -1.14
C THR A 394 10.45 7.90 -1.92
N ASP A 395 10.29 6.58 -1.99
CA ASP A 395 11.17 5.66 -2.74
C ASP A 395 12.65 5.59 -2.31
N ARG A 396 13.07 6.42 -1.34
CA ARG A 396 14.42 6.35 -0.78
C ARG A 396 14.61 5.09 0.02
N ILE A 397 15.72 4.42 -0.21
CA ILE A 397 16.05 3.24 0.60
C ILE A 397 16.45 3.68 2.01
N VAL A 398 15.84 3.07 3.02
CA VAL A 398 16.14 3.41 4.42
C VAL A 398 17.58 3.00 4.75
N SER A 399 18.36 3.88 5.38
CA SER A 399 19.80 3.67 5.61
C SER A 399 20.16 2.39 6.39
N PHE A 400 19.25 1.84 7.20
CA PHE A 400 19.49 0.56 7.88
C PHE A 400 19.30 -0.66 6.98
N SER A 401 18.57 -0.55 5.87
CA SER A 401 18.05 -1.68 5.10
C SER A 401 19.16 -2.42 4.39
N GLN A 402 19.21 -3.73 4.60
CA GLN A 402 19.97 -4.65 3.76
C GLN A 402 19.49 -4.58 2.30
N ARG A 403 20.43 -4.80 1.38
CA ARG A 403 20.20 -4.72 -0.07
C ARG A 403 21.22 -5.57 -0.82
N LEU A 404 20.77 -6.31 -1.82
CA LEU A 404 21.58 -7.21 -2.65
C LEU A 404 21.03 -7.20 -4.08
N ASP A 405 21.93 -7.23 -5.05
CA ASP A 405 21.58 -7.42 -6.46
C ASP A 405 21.28 -8.91 -6.70
N ALA A 406 20.02 -9.29 -6.50
CA ALA A 406 19.55 -10.67 -6.59
C ALA A 406 18.09 -10.73 -7.08
N PRO A 407 17.69 -11.79 -7.81
CA PRO A 407 16.37 -11.89 -8.43
C PRO A 407 15.20 -12.01 -7.44
N ASN A 408 15.47 -12.38 -6.19
CA ASN A 408 14.46 -12.49 -5.14
C ASN A 408 14.30 -11.22 -4.30
N VAL A 409 15.02 -10.13 -4.61
CA VAL A 409 14.95 -8.88 -3.84
C VAL A 409 13.82 -8.00 -4.34
N ILE A 410 13.05 -7.46 -3.39
CA ILE A 410 12.01 -6.46 -3.60
C ILE A 410 12.04 -5.46 -2.45
N PHE A 411 11.66 -4.21 -2.69
CA PHE A 411 11.51 -3.19 -1.65
C PHE A 411 10.03 -2.88 -1.42
N ALA A 412 9.69 -2.59 -0.17
CA ALA A 412 8.38 -2.09 0.22
C ALA A 412 8.52 -1.06 1.35
N PRO A 413 7.51 -0.24 1.60
CA PRO A 413 7.55 0.72 2.70
C PRO A 413 7.78 0.03 4.04
N GLY A 414 8.76 0.51 4.80
CA GLY A 414 9.18 -0.15 6.04
C GLY A 414 9.58 0.80 7.16
N ALA A 415 9.39 2.11 7.02
CA ALA A 415 9.74 3.09 8.05
C ALA A 415 8.53 3.93 8.45
N PHE A 416 8.28 3.98 9.77
CA PHE A 416 7.11 4.63 10.39
C PHE A 416 5.77 4.10 9.87
N ILE A 417 5.65 2.77 9.84
CA ILE A 417 4.42 2.09 9.48
C ILE A 417 3.57 1.93 10.74
N ASN A 418 2.37 2.52 10.74
CA ASN A 418 1.38 2.33 11.80
C ASN A 418 0.69 0.96 11.66
N SER A 419 0.61 0.19 12.74
CA SER A 419 -0.11 -1.09 12.76
C SER A 419 -0.49 -1.49 14.18
N THR A 420 -1.25 -2.57 14.31
CA THR A 420 -1.78 -3.13 15.56
C THR A 420 -0.69 -3.56 16.52
N VAL A 421 -0.85 -3.29 17.81
CA VAL A 421 -0.03 -3.84 18.89
C VAL A 421 -0.94 -4.38 20.00
N PRO A 422 -0.48 -5.28 20.88
CA PRO A 422 -1.33 -5.91 21.88
C PRO A 422 -2.11 -4.93 22.75
N GLY A 423 -3.33 -5.36 23.10
CA GLY A 423 -4.25 -4.62 23.96
C GLY A 423 -5.09 -3.57 23.23
N ASP A 424 -5.55 -3.85 22.01
CA ASP A 424 -6.39 -2.98 21.17
C ASP A 424 -5.79 -1.59 20.92
N ARG A 425 -4.51 -1.55 20.52
CA ARG A 425 -3.79 -0.29 20.25
C ARG A 425 -3.11 -0.38 18.90
N THR A 426 -2.71 0.77 18.37
CA THR A 426 -1.82 0.86 17.21
C THR A 426 -0.58 1.66 17.55
N GLU A 427 0.55 1.34 16.92
CA GLU A 427 1.81 2.07 17.04
C GLU A 427 2.57 2.09 15.72
N GLU A 428 3.41 3.11 15.54
CA GLU A 428 4.36 3.18 14.44
C GLU A 428 5.62 2.36 14.74
N SER A 429 6.10 1.61 13.76
CA SER A 429 7.38 0.93 13.82
C SER A 429 8.17 1.05 12.51
N ALA A 430 9.46 0.73 12.56
CA ALA A 430 10.34 0.81 11.42
C ALA A 430 11.31 -0.38 11.37
N GLY A 431 11.47 -0.94 10.19
CA GLY A 431 12.35 -2.05 9.87
C GLY A 431 11.94 -2.72 8.56
N THR A 432 12.85 -3.49 7.99
CA THR A 432 12.50 -4.50 6.95
C THR A 432 11.44 -5.50 7.43
N SER A 433 11.29 -5.63 8.75
CA SER A 433 10.20 -6.35 9.42
C SER A 433 8.79 -5.79 9.16
N MET A 434 8.66 -4.50 8.82
CA MET A 434 7.39 -3.87 8.47
C MET A 434 7.16 -3.87 6.94
N ALA A 435 8.23 -3.87 6.16
CA ALA A 435 8.15 -4.02 4.70
C ALA A 435 7.77 -5.45 4.28
N SER A 436 8.35 -6.47 4.94
CA SER A 436 8.07 -7.88 4.68
C SER A 436 6.58 -8.24 4.70
N PRO A 437 5.78 -7.86 5.73
CA PRO A 437 4.37 -8.18 5.77
C PRO A 437 3.54 -7.45 4.71
N MET A 438 3.97 -6.29 4.18
CA MET A 438 3.29 -5.66 3.04
C MET A 438 3.34 -6.53 1.79
N VAL A 439 4.53 -7.10 1.53
CA VAL A 439 4.73 -8.05 0.43
C VAL A 439 3.95 -9.34 0.69
N ALA A 440 3.94 -9.86 1.93
CA ALA A 440 3.19 -11.07 2.25
C ALA A 440 1.66 -10.88 2.10
N GLY A 441 1.11 -9.73 2.51
CA GLY A 441 -0.28 -9.37 2.24
C GLY A 441 -0.56 -9.25 0.74
N THR A 442 0.36 -8.63 -0.02
CA THR A 442 0.24 -8.56 -1.48
C THR A 442 0.23 -9.93 -2.14
N VAL A 443 1.02 -10.89 -1.64
CA VAL A 443 0.98 -12.26 -2.13
C VAL A 443 -0.39 -12.89 -1.88
N ALA A 444 -1.08 -12.58 -0.79
CA ALA A 444 -2.45 -13.04 -0.56
C ALA A 444 -3.42 -12.48 -1.64
N LEU A 445 -3.36 -11.17 -1.90
CA LEU A 445 -4.15 -10.51 -2.96
C LEU A 445 -3.88 -11.13 -4.35
N MET A 446 -2.62 -11.38 -4.67
CA MET A 446 -2.23 -12.03 -5.93
C MET A 446 -2.76 -13.45 -6.05
N GLN A 447 -2.75 -14.22 -4.95
CA GLN A 447 -3.22 -15.60 -4.96
C GLN A 447 -4.74 -15.68 -5.09
N GLU A 448 -5.47 -14.76 -4.46
CA GLU A 448 -6.90 -14.58 -4.69
C GLU A 448 -7.20 -14.20 -6.14
N ALA A 449 -6.54 -13.17 -6.69
CA ALA A 449 -6.72 -12.78 -8.08
C ALA A 449 -6.43 -13.93 -9.06
N ALA A 450 -5.43 -14.75 -8.79
CA ALA A 450 -5.12 -15.93 -9.59
C ALA A 450 -6.21 -17.02 -9.50
N LEU A 451 -6.82 -17.20 -8.34
CA LEU A 451 -7.98 -18.07 -8.17
C LEU A 451 -9.21 -17.52 -8.91
N GLU A 452 -9.46 -16.22 -8.82
CA GLU A 452 -10.61 -15.59 -9.46
C GLU A 452 -10.51 -15.63 -10.99
N PHE A 453 -9.40 -15.13 -11.55
CA PHE A 453 -9.25 -15.03 -13.00
C PHE A 453 -8.78 -16.35 -13.63
N GLY A 454 -7.98 -17.14 -12.92
CA GLY A 454 -7.29 -18.32 -13.44
C GLY A 454 -7.77 -19.66 -12.90
N GLY A 455 -8.56 -19.68 -11.82
CA GLY A 455 -9.02 -20.91 -11.16
C GLY A 455 -7.91 -21.72 -10.50
N ARG A 456 -6.73 -21.13 -10.26
CA ARG A 456 -5.59 -21.80 -9.61
C ARG A 456 -4.70 -20.80 -8.86
N LEU A 457 -3.98 -21.30 -7.86
CA LEU A 457 -2.89 -20.57 -7.23
C LEU A 457 -1.68 -20.44 -8.18
N LEU A 458 -0.88 -19.40 -7.93
CA LEU A 458 0.43 -19.18 -8.54
C LEU A 458 1.49 -20.02 -7.81
N SER A 459 2.48 -20.53 -8.55
CA SER A 459 3.69 -21.06 -7.90
C SER A 459 4.54 -19.92 -7.31
N PRO A 460 5.39 -20.18 -6.31
CA PRO A 460 6.32 -19.17 -5.76
C PRO A 460 7.18 -18.50 -6.83
N SER A 461 7.59 -19.23 -7.86
CA SER A 461 8.32 -18.67 -9.00
C SER A 461 7.47 -17.72 -9.86
N GLU A 462 6.18 -18.02 -10.07
CA GLU A 462 5.27 -17.12 -10.78
C GLU A 462 5.00 -15.86 -9.96
N VAL A 463 4.86 -15.99 -8.64
CA VAL A 463 4.71 -14.85 -7.72
C VAL A 463 5.94 -13.95 -7.79
N GLN A 464 7.15 -14.51 -7.66
CA GLN A 464 8.39 -13.74 -7.77
C GLN A 464 8.53 -13.05 -9.13
N GLU A 465 8.27 -13.78 -10.22
CA GLU A 465 8.34 -13.24 -11.58
C GLU A 465 7.40 -12.04 -11.75
N ILE A 466 6.13 -12.18 -11.35
CA ILE A 466 5.13 -11.12 -11.49
C ILE A 466 5.54 -9.92 -10.65
N ILE A 467 5.76 -10.09 -9.34
CA ILE A 467 6.13 -9.00 -8.42
C ILE A 467 7.34 -8.21 -8.92
N VAL A 468 8.40 -8.90 -9.36
CA VAL A 468 9.63 -8.22 -9.79
C VAL A 468 9.45 -7.56 -11.16
N SER A 469 8.70 -8.17 -12.09
CA SER A 469 8.51 -7.62 -13.44
C SER A 469 7.54 -6.43 -13.50
N THR A 470 6.63 -6.31 -12.53
CA THR A 470 5.67 -5.21 -12.43
C THR A 470 6.09 -4.14 -11.43
N ALA A 471 7.20 -4.35 -10.72
CA ALA A 471 7.74 -3.41 -9.76
C ALA A 471 8.21 -2.11 -10.41
N ASP A 472 8.11 -1.02 -9.66
CA ASP A 472 8.71 0.24 -10.02
C ASP A 472 10.21 0.22 -9.71
N SER A 473 11.00 0.96 -10.48
CA SER A 473 12.46 1.01 -10.31
C SER A 473 12.87 2.18 -9.43
N ILE A 474 13.47 1.90 -8.28
CA ILE A 474 14.12 2.89 -7.40
C ILE A 474 15.64 2.80 -7.54
N PHE A 475 16.39 3.88 -7.35
CA PHE A 475 17.85 3.89 -7.51
C PHE A 475 18.55 4.17 -6.17
N ASP A 476 19.49 3.33 -5.78
CA ASP A 476 20.21 3.48 -4.51
C ASP A 476 21.43 4.40 -4.69
N GLY A 477 21.28 5.67 -4.32
CA GLY A 477 22.33 6.69 -4.27
C GLY A 477 22.11 7.90 -5.17
N ASP A 478 20.92 8.09 -5.73
CA ASP A 478 20.57 9.29 -6.50
C ASP A 478 20.08 10.43 -5.60
N ASP A 479 19.29 10.12 -4.58
CA ASP A 479 18.71 11.13 -3.68
C ASP A 479 18.72 10.77 -2.17
N GLU A 480 19.29 9.62 -1.78
CA GLU A 480 19.56 9.30 -0.38
C GLU A 480 20.63 10.23 0.22
N GLU A 481 20.22 11.05 1.18
CA GLU A 481 21.15 11.81 2.01
C GLU A 481 21.39 11.10 3.34
N ASP A 482 22.25 10.09 3.38
CA ASP A 482 22.47 9.29 4.59
C ASP A 482 23.95 9.21 5.02
N ASN A 483 24.33 8.16 5.74
CA ASN A 483 25.70 7.92 6.18
C ASN A 483 26.23 6.53 5.81
N VAL A 484 25.64 5.87 4.81
CA VAL A 484 26.08 4.54 4.36
C VAL A 484 26.57 4.58 2.90
N ASP A 485 27.35 3.59 2.50
CA ASP A 485 27.79 3.40 1.13
C ASP A 485 26.65 2.85 0.26
N ASN A 486 26.04 3.74 -0.54
CA ASN A 486 25.00 3.38 -1.51
C ASN A 486 25.57 2.56 -2.66
N THR A 487 24.78 1.62 -3.16
CA THR A 487 25.23 0.63 -4.14
C THR A 487 25.28 1.14 -5.58
N ASN A 488 24.68 2.30 -5.86
CA ASN A 488 24.63 2.95 -7.18
C ASN A 488 24.01 2.06 -8.27
N ILE A 489 22.95 1.32 -7.93
CA ILE A 489 22.16 0.51 -8.86
C ILE A 489 20.68 0.65 -8.56
N SER A 490 19.85 0.21 -9.51
CA SER A 490 18.41 0.15 -9.31
C SER A 490 17.96 -1.12 -8.58
N TYR A 491 16.89 -0.99 -7.81
CA TYR A 491 16.16 -2.10 -7.18
C TYR A 491 14.68 -2.01 -7.52
N PRO A 492 13.97 -3.16 -7.53
CA PRO A 492 12.53 -3.17 -7.71
C PRO A 492 11.81 -2.80 -6.39
N ARG A 493 10.82 -1.90 -6.46
CA ARG A 493 9.90 -1.53 -5.39
C ARG A 493 8.49 -2.00 -5.75
N LEU A 494 7.83 -2.63 -4.79
CA LEU A 494 6.52 -3.26 -4.94
C LEU A 494 5.49 -2.33 -5.59
N ASN A 495 4.78 -2.83 -6.61
CA ASN A 495 3.60 -2.21 -7.17
C ASN A 495 2.48 -3.26 -7.21
N VAL A 496 1.54 -3.15 -6.27
CA VAL A 496 0.46 -4.10 -6.04
C VAL A 496 -0.54 -4.07 -7.19
N TYR A 497 -0.93 -2.87 -7.64
CA TYR A 497 -1.90 -2.70 -8.72
C TYR A 497 -1.43 -3.35 -10.02
N GLU A 498 -0.20 -3.07 -10.44
CA GLU A 498 0.36 -3.65 -11.66
C GLU A 498 0.56 -5.17 -11.53
N ALA A 499 0.89 -5.68 -10.34
CA ALA A 499 0.99 -7.12 -10.09
C ALA A 499 -0.35 -7.84 -10.28
N VAL A 500 -1.44 -7.31 -9.71
CA VAL A 500 -2.79 -7.90 -9.86
C VAL A 500 -3.31 -7.76 -11.28
N LYS A 501 -3.07 -6.62 -11.95
CA LYS A 501 -3.40 -6.43 -13.37
C LYS A 501 -2.69 -7.42 -14.27
N GLU A 502 -1.41 -7.70 -13.99
CA GLU A 502 -0.65 -8.68 -14.76
C GLU A 502 -1.24 -10.09 -14.61
N ILE A 503 -1.70 -10.47 -13.42
CA ILE A 503 -2.39 -11.74 -13.17
C ILE A 503 -3.68 -11.83 -14.01
N GLN A 504 -4.52 -10.79 -13.92
CA GLN A 504 -5.74 -10.71 -14.72
C GLN A 504 -5.43 -10.86 -16.21
N ARG A 505 -4.40 -10.18 -16.70
CA ARG A 505 -3.99 -10.22 -18.12
C ARG A 505 -3.52 -11.62 -18.53
N ARG A 506 -2.76 -12.30 -17.67
CA ARG A 506 -2.26 -13.68 -17.88
C ARG A 506 -3.41 -14.68 -18.03
N PHE A 507 -4.46 -14.57 -17.23
CA PHE A 507 -5.53 -15.56 -17.19
C PHE A 507 -6.75 -15.25 -18.08
N THR A 508 -7.00 -13.97 -18.41
CA THR A 508 -8.12 -13.57 -19.28
C THR A 508 -7.81 -13.60 -20.78
N GLY A 509 -6.57 -13.95 -21.16
CA GLY A 509 -6.17 -14.19 -22.55
C GLY A 509 -5.67 -12.97 -23.31
N ASN A 510 -5.33 -11.88 -22.61
CA ASN A 510 -4.71 -10.67 -23.20
C ASN A 510 -3.18 -10.59 -22.96
N ALA A 511 -2.54 -11.68 -22.49
CA ALA A 511 -1.09 -11.77 -22.30
C ALA A 511 -0.40 -12.83 -23.20
N PRO A 512 0.88 -12.62 -23.58
CA PRO A 512 1.68 -13.62 -24.26
C PRO A 512 1.95 -14.82 -23.33
N PRO A 513 2.21 -16.01 -23.89
CA PRO A 513 2.37 -17.23 -23.11
C PRO A 513 3.60 -17.18 -22.17
N PRO A 514 3.60 -17.95 -21.07
CA PRO A 514 4.73 -18.03 -20.15
C PRO A 514 5.99 -18.51 -20.87
N VAL A 515 7.15 -18.01 -20.43
CA VAL A 515 8.45 -18.49 -20.89
C VAL A 515 8.66 -19.92 -20.36
N THR A 516 8.21 -20.92 -21.11
CA THR A 516 8.59 -22.30 -20.85
C THR A 516 10.06 -22.46 -21.21
N GLY A 517 10.89 -22.75 -20.21
CA GLY A 517 12.34 -22.90 -20.31
C GLY A 517 12.81 -23.60 -21.58
N GLY A 518 13.57 -22.85 -22.38
CA GLY A 518 14.30 -23.34 -23.55
C GLY A 518 15.60 -22.55 -23.67
N SER A 519 16.71 -23.23 -23.40
CA SER A 519 18.10 -22.80 -23.63
C SER A 519 18.25 -21.89 -24.86
N GLY A 520 18.33 -20.57 -24.61
CA GLY A 520 18.65 -19.49 -25.56
C GLY A 520 19.09 -18.28 -24.72
N ASP A 521 20.04 -17.49 -25.22
CA ASP A 521 20.84 -16.52 -24.46
C ASP A 521 20.06 -15.56 -23.54
N SER A 522 20.76 -15.11 -22.50
CA SER A 522 20.23 -14.26 -21.42
C SER A 522 20.18 -12.76 -21.77
N ASN A 523 20.20 -12.39 -23.07
CA ASN A 523 20.16 -10.99 -23.49
C ASN A 523 19.43 -10.74 -24.83
N GLY A 524 18.60 -11.66 -25.31
CA GLY A 524 17.80 -11.46 -26.52
C GLY A 524 16.68 -10.42 -26.37
N THR A 525 16.89 -9.23 -26.94
CA THR A 525 16.02 -8.03 -26.94
C THR A 525 14.75 -8.15 -27.82
N ILE A 526 14.10 -9.32 -27.86
CA ILE A 526 12.72 -9.45 -28.39
C ILE A 526 11.67 -9.20 -27.28
N ALA A 527 12.11 -9.10 -26.03
CA ALA A 527 11.29 -8.64 -24.90
C ALA A 527 10.74 -7.22 -25.18
N GLY A 528 9.52 -7.13 -25.72
CA GLY A 528 8.82 -5.86 -25.98
C GLY A 528 8.47 -5.56 -27.45
N ALA A 529 8.81 -6.41 -28.42
CA ALA A 529 8.46 -6.14 -29.82
C ALA A 529 6.94 -6.31 -30.09
N PHE A 530 6.24 -5.19 -30.31
CA PHE A 530 4.81 -5.16 -30.62
C PHE A 530 4.52 -5.58 -32.08
N LEU A 531 3.63 -6.55 -32.27
CA LEU A 531 3.06 -6.89 -33.58
C LEU A 531 1.84 -5.99 -33.83
N GLY A 532 2.02 -4.98 -34.67
CA GLY A 532 0.92 -4.10 -35.07
C GLY A 532 -0.17 -4.84 -35.86
N PRO A 533 -1.45 -4.44 -35.73
CA PRO A 533 -2.54 -5.04 -36.48
C PRO A 533 -2.41 -4.78 -37.98
N VAL A 534 -2.70 -5.78 -38.81
CA VAL A 534 -2.94 -5.61 -40.26
C VAL A 534 -4.35 -5.08 -40.46
N LEU A 535 -4.48 -3.98 -41.23
CA LEU A 535 -5.74 -3.27 -41.45
C LEU A 535 -6.82 -4.09 -42.19
N ASP A 536 -6.51 -5.28 -42.69
CA ASP A 536 -7.46 -6.16 -43.39
C ASP A 536 -7.98 -7.35 -42.55
N GLY A 537 -7.56 -7.46 -41.28
CA GLY A 537 -8.02 -8.51 -40.36
C GLY A 537 -7.45 -9.91 -40.63
N SER A 538 -6.42 -10.04 -41.47
CA SER A 538 -5.77 -11.33 -41.73
C SER A 538 -4.81 -11.72 -40.59
N PRO A 539 -4.72 -13.01 -40.20
CA PRO A 539 -3.73 -13.45 -39.21
C PRO A 539 -2.30 -13.37 -39.76
N VAL A 540 -1.38 -12.83 -38.96
CA VAL A 540 0.06 -12.80 -39.28
C VAL A 540 0.70 -14.11 -38.80
N ALA A 541 1.49 -14.77 -39.66
CA ALA A 541 2.27 -15.94 -39.25
C ALA A 541 3.36 -15.54 -38.23
N PRO A 542 3.76 -16.42 -37.31
CA PRO A 542 4.87 -16.13 -36.40
C PRO A 542 6.14 -15.80 -37.19
N LEU A 543 6.85 -14.75 -36.76
CA LEU A 543 8.20 -14.47 -37.23
C LEU A 543 9.13 -15.57 -36.72
N LEU A 544 9.38 -16.57 -37.55
CA LEU A 544 10.40 -17.58 -37.32
C LEU A 544 11.71 -17.14 -37.96
N GLY A 545 12.65 -16.67 -37.14
CA GLY A 545 14.00 -16.35 -37.57
C GLY A 545 14.93 -16.12 -36.38
N ALA A 546 16.20 -16.51 -36.52
CA ALA A 546 17.28 -16.07 -35.65
C ALA A 546 18.00 -14.90 -36.34
N ILE A 547 18.12 -13.76 -35.65
CA ILE A 547 18.83 -12.58 -36.14
C ILE A 547 20.09 -12.41 -35.30
N GLY A 548 21.25 -12.58 -35.94
CA GLY A 548 22.57 -12.38 -35.33
C GLY A 548 23.15 -13.66 -34.72
N VAL A 549 24.24 -14.15 -35.30
CA VAL A 549 25.26 -14.88 -34.55
C VAL A 549 26.43 -13.93 -34.45
N ASP A 550 26.85 -13.61 -33.24
CA ASP A 550 28.13 -12.97 -33.03
C ASP A 550 29.20 -13.92 -33.57
N GLY A 551 30.09 -13.37 -34.41
CA GLY A 551 31.14 -14.15 -35.03
C GLY A 551 32.20 -14.55 -34.01
N ASN A 552 31.93 -15.52 -33.14
CA ASN A 552 32.91 -16.29 -32.38
C ASN A 552 33.97 -15.47 -31.59
N SER A 553 33.66 -14.24 -31.16
CA SER A 553 34.59 -13.39 -30.41
C SER A 553 34.15 -13.22 -28.97
N THR A 554 35.04 -13.54 -28.04
CA THR A 554 34.87 -13.53 -26.57
C THR A 554 34.79 -12.13 -25.93
N GLU A 555 34.28 -11.12 -26.63
CA GLU A 555 34.07 -9.78 -26.08
C GLU A 555 32.58 -9.43 -26.14
N VAL A 556 31.97 -9.35 -24.95
CA VAL A 556 30.57 -8.95 -24.73
C VAL A 556 30.51 -7.42 -24.80
N GLY A 557 29.66 -6.86 -25.66
CA GLY A 557 29.39 -5.43 -25.70
C GLY A 557 28.15 -5.08 -26.56
N ASP A 558 27.38 -4.11 -26.07
CA ASP A 558 26.07 -3.61 -26.57
C ASP A 558 26.11 -3.11 -28.02
N ARG A 559 26.10 -4.03 -28.98
CA ARG A 559 25.89 -3.70 -30.40
C ARG A 559 24.85 -4.61 -31.05
N ASP A 560 23.73 -4.81 -30.37
CA ASP A 560 22.49 -5.13 -31.07
C ASP A 560 22.00 -3.88 -31.84
N VAL A 561 21.44 -4.13 -33.02
CA VAL A 561 20.87 -3.10 -33.89
C VAL A 561 19.37 -3.26 -33.81
N ASP A 562 18.67 -2.28 -33.24
CA ASP A 562 17.22 -2.25 -33.29
C ASP A 562 16.75 -1.99 -34.73
N ILE A 563 16.08 -2.97 -35.34
CA ILE A 563 15.45 -2.80 -36.66
C ILE A 563 13.94 -2.74 -36.46
N PHE A 564 13.36 -1.56 -36.71
CA PHE A 564 11.93 -1.38 -36.84
C PHE A 564 11.53 -1.51 -38.31
N ARG A 565 10.61 -2.44 -38.63
CA ARG A 565 9.97 -2.51 -39.95
C ARG A 565 8.62 -1.81 -39.88
N PHE A 566 8.50 -0.67 -40.57
CA PHE A 566 7.21 -0.05 -40.86
C PHE A 566 6.79 -0.40 -42.29
N GLU A 567 5.64 -1.06 -42.45
CA GLU A 567 5.00 -1.18 -43.77
C GLU A 567 3.89 -0.14 -43.89
N VAL A 568 4.10 0.84 -44.77
CA VAL A 568 3.10 1.85 -45.11
C VAL A 568 2.44 1.46 -46.42
N SER A 569 1.18 1.02 -46.37
CA SER A 569 0.36 0.85 -47.57
C SER A 569 -0.50 2.10 -47.79
N SER A 570 -0.22 2.85 -48.85
CA SER A 570 -1.09 3.92 -49.37
C SER A 570 -1.81 3.42 -50.63
N GLY A 571 -3.13 3.60 -50.68
CA GLY A 571 -3.92 3.36 -51.90
C GLY A 571 -3.68 4.45 -52.94
N GLY A 572 -2.52 4.42 -53.62
CA GLY A 572 -2.16 5.36 -54.68
C GLY A 572 -0.71 5.28 -55.11
N ASN A 573 -0.38 5.84 -56.27
CA ASN A 573 0.99 5.85 -56.80
C ASN A 573 1.88 6.79 -55.98
N VAL A 574 2.86 6.22 -55.27
CA VAL A 574 3.97 6.96 -54.67
C VAL A 574 5.08 7.06 -55.71
N THR A 575 5.48 8.27 -56.09
CA THR A 575 6.66 8.51 -56.94
C THR A 575 7.79 8.95 -56.02
N ILE A 576 8.92 8.23 -56.06
CA ILE A 576 10.13 8.53 -55.27
C ILE A 576 11.00 9.55 -56.02
#